data_AF-A0A0S2DH80-F1
#
_entry.id   AF-A0A0S2DH80-F1
#
_cell.length_a   1.000
_cell.length_b   1.000
_cell.length_c   1.000
_cell.angle_alpha   90.00
_cell.angle_beta   90.00
_cell.angle_gamma   90.00
#
_symmetry.space_group_name_H-M   'P 1'
#
loop_
_entity.id
_entity.type
_entity.pdbx_description
1 polymer ?
#
loop_
_entity_poly.entity_id
_entity_poly.type
_entity_poly.pdbx_seq_one_letter_code
_entity_poly.pdbx_strand_id
1 'polypeptide(L)'
;MRIASVSILCIGLALPLSAAAADFSLGYEVDRVPAAQLSVQACNAAIGRGAAALGYVVRANQDQKTLSLHVSGPRQEGRSLVAYCIAAGNHTAWVVQAFDYSGPGLSEPGVIAKKVAGEIRKAIKPAAR
;
A
#
# COMPACT_ATOMS: atom_id res chain seq x y z
N MET A 1 -11.96 71.81 2.37
CA MET A 1 -12.59 70.50 2.08
C MET A 1 -11.77 69.41 2.74
N ARG A 2 -12.34 68.70 3.72
CA ARG A 2 -11.70 67.56 4.40
C ARG A 2 -12.15 66.28 3.70
N ILE A 3 -11.23 65.57 3.06
CA ILE A 3 -11.51 64.27 2.44
C ILE A 3 -11.36 63.21 3.53
N ALA A 4 -12.45 62.51 3.84
CA ALA A 4 -12.47 61.44 4.83
C ALA A 4 -11.81 60.19 4.25
N SER A 5 -10.79 59.67 4.94
CA SER A 5 -10.16 58.39 4.63
C SER A 5 -11.12 57.24 4.98
N VAL A 6 -11.55 56.47 3.98
CA VAL A 6 -12.32 55.23 4.17
C VAL A 6 -11.31 54.09 4.29
N SER A 7 -11.10 53.61 5.51
CA SER A 7 -10.36 52.37 5.76
C SER A 7 -11.25 51.18 5.41
N ILE A 8 -10.95 50.49 4.30
CA ILE A 8 -11.60 49.24 3.94
C ILE A 8 -11.04 48.14 4.85
N LEU A 9 -11.86 47.70 5.80
CA LEU A 9 -11.60 46.54 6.64
C LEU A 9 -11.79 45.27 5.81
N CYS A 10 -10.70 44.71 5.26
CA CYS A 10 -10.70 43.36 4.69
C CYS A 10 -10.89 42.34 5.82
N ILE A 11 -12.14 42.07 6.20
CA ILE A 11 -12.48 40.91 7.03
C ILE A 11 -12.11 39.68 6.20
N GLY A 12 -11.04 39.02 6.60
CA GLY A 12 -10.55 37.78 5.98
C GLY A 12 -11.62 36.71 6.06
N LEU A 13 -12.24 36.40 4.93
CA LEU A 13 -12.92 35.14 4.71
C LEU A 13 -11.84 34.04 4.71
N ALA A 14 -11.50 33.56 5.90
CA ALA A 14 -10.88 32.26 6.06
C ALA A 14 -11.94 31.22 5.67
N LEU A 15 -12.13 31.02 4.36
CA LEU A 15 -12.81 29.84 3.87
C LEU A 15 -12.02 28.65 4.43
N PRO A 16 -12.63 27.74 5.19
CA PRO A 16 -11.98 26.48 5.46
C PRO A 16 -11.79 25.81 4.11
N LEU A 17 -10.57 25.89 3.59
CA LEU A 17 -10.05 24.88 2.69
C LEU A 17 -10.00 23.62 3.55
N SER A 18 -11.15 22.95 3.66
CA SER A 18 -11.16 21.53 3.95
C SER A 18 -10.31 20.93 2.84
N ALA A 19 -9.04 20.69 3.14
CA ALA A 19 -8.26 19.76 2.37
C ALA A 19 -9.09 18.48 2.41
N ALA A 20 -9.85 18.23 1.34
CA ALA A 20 -10.55 16.98 1.18
C ALA A 20 -9.45 15.94 1.33
N ALA A 21 -9.45 15.22 2.46
CA ALA A 21 -8.66 14.01 2.55
C ALA A 21 -9.01 13.25 1.28
N ALA A 22 -8.01 12.94 0.46
CA ALA A 22 -8.25 12.11 -0.70
C ALA A 22 -8.73 10.77 -0.14
N ASP A 23 -10.05 10.59 -0.06
CA ASP A 23 -10.64 9.42 0.54
C ASP A 23 -10.23 8.22 -0.30
N PHE A 24 -9.76 7.17 0.36
CA PHE A 24 -9.31 5.95 -0.28
C PHE A 24 -9.91 4.74 0.42
N SER A 25 -9.97 3.65 -0.33
CA SER A 25 -10.26 2.33 0.21
C SER A 25 -8.96 1.55 0.37
N LEU A 26 -8.80 0.89 1.53
CA LEU A 26 -7.62 0.11 1.86
C LEU A 26 -8.01 -1.34 2.09
N GLY A 27 -7.34 -2.23 1.35
CA GLY A 27 -7.26 -3.64 1.69
C GLY A 27 -5.88 -3.93 2.23
N TYR A 28 -5.81 -4.63 3.36
CA TYR A 28 -4.53 -5.04 3.91
C TYR A 28 -4.57 -6.48 4.38
N GLU A 29 -3.46 -7.17 4.22
CA GLU A 29 -3.20 -8.49 4.80
C GLU A 29 -1.82 -8.44 5.45
N VAL A 30 -1.72 -9.02 6.64
CA VAL A 30 -0.49 -9.09 7.42
C VAL A 30 -0.37 -10.45 8.07
N ASP A 31 0.83 -11.01 8.05
CA ASP A 31 1.13 -12.24 8.78
C ASP A 31 2.64 -12.34 9.02
N ARG A 32 3.03 -13.34 9.80
CA ARG A 32 4.42 -13.75 9.99
C ARG A 32 4.52 -15.26 10.05
N VAL A 33 5.60 -15.77 9.50
CA VAL A 33 5.89 -17.22 9.51
C VAL A 33 7.35 -17.45 9.84
N PRO A 34 7.73 -18.63 10.37
CA PRO A 34 9.14 -18.92 10.63
C PRO A 34 9.99 -18.73 9.37
N ALA A 35 11.15 -18.10 9.51
CA ALA A 35 12.06 -17.81 8.39
C ALA A 35 12.55 -19.09 7.69
N ALA A 36 12.56 -20.22 8.42
CA ALA A 36 12.84 -21.54 7.86
C ALA A 36 11.79 -22.00 6.84
N GLN A 37 10.54 -21.52 6.96
CA GLN A 37 9.42 -21.87 6.08
C GLN A 37 9.25 -20.89 4.92
N LEU A 38 9.58 -19.61 5.12
CA LEU A 38 9.49 -18.57 4.10
C LEU A 38 10.64 -17.58 4.28
N SER A 39 11.48 -17.39 3.26
CA SER A 39 12.49 -16.33 3.24
C SER A 39 11.92 -15.01 2.73
N VAL A 40 12.60 -13.89 3.04
CA VAL A 40 12.27 -12.56 2.49
C VAL A 40 12.25 -12.58 0.96
N GLN A 41 13.21 -13.26 0.33
CA GLN A 41 13.29 -13.37 -1.13
C GLN A 41 12.13 -14.18 -1.71
N ALA A 42 11.77 -15.31 -1.08
CA ALA A 42 10.64 -16.13 -1.51
C ALA A 42 9.31 -15.38 -1.37
N CYS A 43 9.16 -14.61 -0.28
CA CYS A 43 8.04 -13.71 -0.06
C CYS A 43 7.96 -12.63 -1.16
N ASN A 44 9.06 -11.93 -1.47
CA ASN A 44 9.06 -10.89 -2.50
C ASN A 44 8.73 -11.45 -3.90
N ALA A 45 9.29 -12.62 -4.23
CA ALA A 45 8.97 -13.32 -5.47
C ALA A 45 7.48 -13.71 -5.55
N ALA A 46 6.87 -14.11 -4.42
CA ALA A 46 5.45 -14.42 -4.36
C ALA A 46 4.56 -13.20 -4.54
N ILE A 47 4.93 -12.05 -3.93
CA ILE A 47 4.26 -10.77 -4.19
C ILE A 47 4.30 -10.44 -5.69
N GLY A 48 5.47 -10.56 -6.31
CA GLY A 48 5.62 -10.31 -7.75
C GLY A 48 4.72 -11.18 -8.62
N ARG A 49 4.55 -12.46 -8.29
CA ARG A 49 3.59 -13.35 -8.99
C ARG A 49 2.15 -12.89 -8.80
N GLY A 50 1.77 -12.56 -7.56
CA GLY A 50 0.41 -12.08 -7.26
C GLY A 50 0.08 -10.77 -7.99
N ALA A 51 1.01 -9.82 -7.99
CA ALA A 51 0.85 -8.56 -8.71
C ALA A 51 0.76 -8.78 -10.24
N ALA A 52 1.63 -9.61 -10.81
CA ALA A 52 1.61 -9.91 -12.23
C ALA A 52 0.31 -10.61 -12.67
N ALA A 53 -0.23 -11.51 -11.85
CA ALA A 53 -1.51 -12.17 -12.10
C ALA A 53 -2.71 -11.21 -12.12
N LEU A 54 -2.58 -10.04 -11.46
CA LEU A 54 -3.57 -8.95 -11.50
C LEU A 54 -3.33 -7.99 -12.69
N GLY A 55 -2.32 -8.24 -13.52
CA GLY A 55 -1.92 -7.35 -14.61
C GLY A 55 -1.24 -6.06 -14.13
N TYR A 56 -0.74 -6.03 -12.89
CA TYR A 56 -0.08 -4.86 -12.34
C TYR A 56 1.34 -4.73 -12.90
N VAL A 57 1.73 -3.48 -13.14
CA VAL A 57 3.08 -3.12 -13.57
C VAL A 57 3.88 -2.71 -12.34
N VAL A 58 5.07 -3.30 -12.19
CA VAL A 58 6.01 -2.96 -11.12
C VAL A 58 6.52 -1.54 -11.34
N ARG A 59 6.43 -0.71 -10.28
CA ARG A 59 6.90 0.68 -10.27
C ARG A 59 8.20 0.82 -9.46
N ALA A 60 8.32 0.06 -8.38
CA ALA A 60 9.55 -0.07 -7.61
C ALA A 60 9.65 -1.48 -7.02
N ASN A 61 10.85 -2.05 -7.05
CA ASN A 61 11.16 -3.29 -6.32
C ASN A 61 12.57 -3.13 -5.74
N GLN A 62 12.66 -3.12 -4.42
CA GLN A 62 13.91 -2.92 -3.69
C GLN A 62 14.13 -4.11 -2.76
N ASP A 63 15.33 -4.66 -2.76
CA ASP A 63 15.74 -5.72 -1.85
C ASP A 63 16.98 -5.28 -1.08
N GLN A 64 16.81 -5.06 0.23
CA GLN A 64 17.85 -4.69 1.17
C GLN A 64 18.28 -5.89 2.04
N LYS A 65 18.00 -7.13 1.59
CA LYS A 65 18.26 -8.42 2.25
C LYS A 65 17.39 -8.68 3.48
N THR A 66 17.27 -7.72 4.39
CA THR A 66 16.42 -7.79 5.59
C THR A 66 15.04 -7.21 5.36
N LEU A 67 14.87 -6.43 4.29
CA LEU A 67 13.63 -5.80 3.89
C LEU A 67 13.53 -5.85 2.37
N SER A 68 12.40 -6.33 1.84
CA SER A 68 12.03 -6.09 0.45
C SER A 68 10.78 -5.23 0.38
N LEU A 69 10.77 -4.27 -0.53
CA LEU A 69 9.63 -3.44 -0.90
C LEU A 69 9.23 -3.76 -2.33
N HIS A 70 7.95 -4.01 -2.54
CA HIS A 70 7.35 -4.17 -3.85
C HIS A 70 6.21 -3.15 -4.02
N VAL A 71 6.35 -2.26 -4.99
CA VAL A 71 5.33 -1.29 -5.38
C VAL A 71 4.90 -1.59 -6.81
N SER A 72 3.61 -1.77 -7.01
CA SER A 72 3.01 -1.95 -8.33
C SER A 72 1.62 -1.33 -8.39
N GLY A 73 1.04 -1.28 -9.58
CA GLY A 73 -0.32 -0.78 -9.79
C GLY A 73 -0.81 -1.15 -11.18
N PRO A 74 -2.10 -0.93 -11.50
CA PRO A 74 -2.57 -1.09 -12.86
C PRO A 74 -1.85 -0.11 -13.81
N ARG A 75 -2.01 -0.33 -15.12
CA ARG A 75 -1.48 0.61 -16.12
C ARG A 75 -2.12 1.99 -16.02
N GLN A 76 -3.42 2.02 -15.74
CA GLN A 76 -4.17 3.25 -15.49
C GLN A 76 -3.98 3.68 -14.03
N GLU A 77 -4.05 4.99 -13.81
CA GLU A 77 -4.00 5.62 -12.49
C GLU A 77 -5.19 5.18 -11.60
N GLY A 78 -5.11 5.46 -10.31
CA GLY A 78 -6.23 5.30 -9.36
C GLY A 78 -6.14 4.12 -8.40
N ARG A 79 -5.16 3.22 -8.56
CA ARG A 79 -4.88 2.15 -7.59
C ARG A 79 -3.39 1.94 -7.39
N SER A 80 -3.02 1.48 -6.21
CA SER A 80 -1.65 1.06 -5.90
C SER A 80 -1.62 -0.22 -5.07
N LEU A 81 -0.55 -0.99 -5.20
CA LEU A 81 -0.21 -2.12 -4.36
C LEU A 81 1.17 -1.83 -3.78
N VAL A 82 1.26 -1.77 -2.46
CA VAL A 82 2.50 -1.62 -1.70
C VAL A 82 2.62 -2.81 -0.78
N ALA A 83 3.70 -3.57 -0.91
CA ALA A 83 3.90 -4.75 -0.11
C ALA A 83 5.35 -4.86 0.38
N TYR A 84 5.50 -5.42 1.58
CA TYR A 84 6.77 -5.56 2.28
C TYR A 84 6.98 -7.01 2.68
N CYS A 85 8.23 -7.45 2.61
CA CYS A 85 8.72 -8.67 3.25
C CYS A 85 9.86 -8.30 4.20
N ILE A 86 9.78 -8.72 5.44
CA ILE A 86 10.61 -8.20 6.53
C ILE A 86 11.22 -9.38 7.29
N ALA A 87 12.54 -9.40 7.43
CA ALA A 87 13.22 -10.27 8.37
C ALA A 87 12.98 -9.74 9.80
N ALA A 88 12.22 -10.49 10.60
CA ALA A 88 11.83 -10.15 11.96
C ALA A 88 12.31 -11.23 12.93
N GLY A 89 13.60 -11.20 13.26
CA GLY A 89 14.24 -12.24 14.07
C GLY A 89 14.26 -13.58 13.33
N ASN A 90 13.67 -14.62 13.94
CA ASN A 90 13.53 -15.94 13.33
C ASN A 90 12.26 -16.09 12.47
N HIS A 91 11.57 -15.00 12.16
CA HIS A 91 10.40 -14.97 11.30
C HIS A 91 10.63 -14.11 10.05
N THR A 92 9.89 -14.42 8.99
CA THR A 92 9.62 -13.48 7.90
C THR A 92 8.20 -12.96 8.11
N ALA A 93 8.08 -11.67 8.39
CA ALA A 93 6.81 -10.96 8.39
C ALA A 93 6.54 -10.38 7.01
N TRP A 94 5.28 -10.20 6.67
CA TRP A 94 4.89 -9.55 5.44
C TRP A 94 3.64 -8.70 5.63
N VAL A 95 3.57 -7.64 4.84
CA VAL A 95 2.43 -6.72 4.79
C VAL A 95 2.09 -6.51 3.32
N VAL A 96 0.83 -6.67 2.96
CA VAL A 96 0.32 -6.38 1.62
C VAL A 96 -0.76 -5.33 1.77
N GLN A 97 -0.60 -4.18 1.11
CA GLN A 97 -1.56 -3.08 1.12
C GLN A 97 -1.97 -2.76 -0.31
N ALA A 98 -3.27 -2.80 -0.58
CA ALA A 98 -3.85 -2.33 -1.82
C ALA A 98 -4.66 -1.06 -1.52
N PHE A 99 -4.49 -0.05 -2.36
CA PHE A 99 -5.21 1.22 -2.27
C PHE A 99 -6.05 1.40 -3.53
N ASP A 100 -7.24 1.95 -3.34
CA ASP A 100 -8.06 2.51 -4.41
C ASP A 100 -8.43 3.95 -4.05
N TYR A 101 -8.02 4.87 -4.92
CA TYR A 101 -8.19 6.31 -4.76
C TYR A 101 -9.49 6.83 -5.39
N SER A 102 -10.37 5.94 -5.86
CA SER A 102 -11.68 6.31 -6.42
C SER A 102 -12.71 6.67 -5.34
N GLY A 103 -12.38 6.46 -4.06
CA GLY A 103 -13.21 6.78 -2.91
C GLY A 103 -13.17 5.73 -1.80
N PRO A 104 -13.86 5.97 -0.68
CA PRO A 104 -13.89 5.08 0.48
C PRO A 104 -14.94 3.96 0.34
N GLY A 105 -14.83 2.91 1.15
CA GLY A 105 -15.84 1.85 1.26
C GLY A 105 -15.85 0.80 0.13
N LEU A 106 -14.86 0.81 -0.77
CA LEU A 106 -14.71 -0.17 -1.84
C LEU A 106 -14.09 -1.47 -1.30
N SER A 107 -14.63 -2.61 -1.76
CA SER A 107 -14.16 -3.95 -1.38
C SER A 107 -12.98 -4.45 -2.22
N GLU A 108 -12.80 -3.89 -3.42
CA GLU A 108 -11.82 -4.34 -4.40
C GLU A 108 -10.37 -4.35 -3.85
N PRO A 109 -9.90 -3.34 -3.10
CA PRO A 109 -8.60 -3.40 -2.43
C PRO A 109 -8.43 -4.62 -1.53
N GLY A 110 -9.47 -5.00 -0.78
CA GLY A 110 -9.43 -6.18 0.09
C GLY A 110 -9.29 -7.48 -0.70
N VAL A 111 -9.96 -7.58 -1.85
CA VAL A 111 -9.83 -8.72 -2.77
C VAL A 111 -8.42 -8.82 -3.34
N ILE A 112 -7.84 -7.68 -3.75
CA ILE A 112 -6.47 -7.58 -4.26
C ILE A 112 -5.46 -8.04 -3.20
N ALA A 113 -5.54 -7.47 -1.99
CA ALA A 113 -4.63 -7.82 -0.89
C ALA A 113 -4.69 -9.32 -0.57
N LYS A 114 -5.90 -9.89 -0.48
CA LYS A 114 -6.10 -11.33 -0.26
C LYS A 114 -5.51 -12.21 -1.35
N LYS A 115 -5.67 -11.86 -2.62
CA LYS A 115 -5.09 -12.62 -3.75
C LYS A 115 -3.58 -12.64 -3.68
N VAL A 116 -2.95 -11.48 -3.48
CA VAL A 116 -1.48 -11.38 -3.37
C VAL A 116 -0.96 -12.12 -2.13
N ALA A 117 -1.62 -11.95 -0.97
CA ALA A 117 -1.30 -12.71 0.24
C ALA A 117 -1.47 -14.23 0.05
N GLY A 118 -2.44 -14.65 -0.77
CA GLY A 118 -2.60 -16.05 -1.17
C GLY A 118 -1.38 -16.62 -1.89
N GLU A 119 -0.73 -15.84 -2.77
CA GLU A 119 0.52 -16.26 -3.42
C GLU A 119 1.68 -16.37 -2.43
N ILE A 120 1.75 -15.47 -1.43
CA ILE A 120 2.72 -15.57 -0.33
C ILE A 120 2.49 -16.87 0.45
N ARG A 121 1.23 -17.17 0.79
CA ARG A 121 0.88 -18.37 1.55
C ARG A 121 1.24 -19.67 0.81
N LYS A 122 1.08 -19.70 -0.52
CA LYS A 122 1.53 -20.82 -1.36
C LYS A 122 3.05 -21.01 -1.35
N ALA A 123 3.82 -19.98 -1.05
CA ALA A 123 5.28 -20.05 -0.98
C ALA A 123 5.81 -20.53 0.39
N ILE A 124 4.94 -20.69 1.39
CA ILE A 124 5.30 -21.19 2.71
C ILE A 124 5.58 -22.69 2.61
N LYS A 125 6.79 -23.11 3.00
CA LYS A 125 7.16 -24.52 3.09
C LYS A 125 6.57 -25.16 4.36
N PRO A 126 6.31 -26.47 4.35
CA PRO A 126 5.92 -27.19 5.56
C PRO A 126 6.95 -27.01 6.69
N ALA A 127 6.49 -27.06 7.94
CA ALA A 127 7.39 -27.14 9.08
C ALA A 127 8.28 -28.40 8.96
N ALA A 128 9.57 -28.27 9.24
CA ALA A 128 10.44 -29.42 9.41
C ALA A 128 9.91 -30.26 10.59
N ARG A 129 9.78 -31.57 10.39
CA ARG A 129 9.42 -32.54 11.43
C ARG A 129 10.62 -32.84 12.32
#